data_AF-A0A920PAR9-F1
#
_entry.id   AF-A0A920PAR9-F1
#
_cell.length_a   1.000
_cell.length_b   1.000
_cell.length_c   1.000
_cell.angle_alpha   90.00
_cell.angle_beta   90.00
_cell.angle_gamma   90.00
#
_symmetry.space_group_name_H-M   'P 1'
#
loop_
_entity.id
_entity.type
_entity.pdbx_description
1 polymer ?
#
loop_
_entity_poly.entity_id
_entity_poly.type
_entity_poly.pdbx_seq_one_letter_code
_entity_poly.pdbx_strand_id
1 'polypeptide(L)' 'MIPDDVKELATPVLAHRLVLSAAARISGVNASQIISDLLEFVPVPI' A
#
# COMPACT_ATOMS: atom_id res chain seq x y z
N MET A 1 16.23 9.46 8.04
CA MET A 1 15.19 8.63 7.43
C MET A 1 15.26 7.27 8.08
N ILE A 2 14.31 7.00 8.95
CA ILE A 2 14.11 5.69 9.56
C ILE A 2 12.98 4.96 8.82
N PRO A 3 12.84 3.63 8.94
CA PRO A 3 11.80 2.88 8.25
C PRO A 3 10.37 3.40 8.48
N ASP A 4 10.10 4.01 9.62
CA ASP A 4 8.78 4.56 9.95
C ASP A 4 8.42 5.78 9.08
N ASP A 5 9.38 6.65 8.73
CA ASP A 5 9.16 7.76 7.80
C ASP A 5 8.67 7.25 6.43
N VAL A 6 9.19 6.10 5.99
CA VAL A 6 8.79 5.47 4.71
C VAL A 6 7.40 4.86 4.81
N LYS A 7 7.06 4.24 5.94
CA LYS A 7 5.73 3.64 6.17
C LYS A 7 4.63 4.69 6.18
N GLU A 8 4.88 5.83 6.82
CA GLU A 8 3.91 6.95 6.87
C GLU A 8 3.60 7.50 5.46
N LEU A 9 4.60 7.56 4.59
CA LEU A 9 4.44 8.07 3.23
C LEU A 9 3.98 7.01 2.22
N ALA A 10 4.07 5.73 2.55
CA ALA A 10 3.78 4.64 1.60
C ALA A 10 2.34 4.67 1.09
N THR A 11 1.33 4.76 1.96
CA THR A 11 -0.07 4.81 1.55
C THR A 11 -0.41 6.02 0.68
N PRO A 12 -0.19 7.28 1.11
CA PRO A 12 -0.53 8.45 0.30
C PRO A 12 0.27 8.55 -1.02
N VAL A 13 1.46 7.96 -1.11
CA VAL A 13 2.27 8.00 -2.34
C VAL A 13 1.96 6.83 -3.29
N LEU A 14 1.79 5.61 -2.78
CA LEU A 14 1.67 4.41 -3.62
C LEU A 14 0.23 4.06 -3.98
N ALA A 15 -0.76 4.39 -3.13
CA ALA A 15 -2.16 4.03 -3.40
C ALA A 15 -2.66 4.64 -4.71
N HIS A 16 -2.30 5.89 -5.02
CA HIS A 16 -2.65 6.54 -6.28
C HIS A 16 -1.84 6.02 -7.49
N ARG A 17 -0.72 5.35 -7.25
CA ARG A 17 0.16 4.79 -8.30
C ARG A 17 -0.15 3.33 -8.62
N LEU A 18 -1.03 2.70 -7.84
CA LEU A 18 -1.43 1.31 -8.04
C LEU A 18 -2.54 1.21 -9.09
N VAL A 19 -2.25 0.56 -10.22
CA VAL A 19 -3.23 0.34 -11.28
C VAL A 19 -3.97 -0.97 -11.02
N LEU A 20 -5.20 -0.86 -10.51
CA LEU A 20 -6.08 -2.02 -10.34
C LEU A 20 -6.66 -2.49 -11.66
N SER A 21 -6.75 -3.81 -11.85
CA SER A 21 -7.49 -4.42 -12.96
C SER A 21 -8.99 -4.10 -12.86
N ALA A 22 -9.71 -4.22 -13.98
CA ALA A 22 -11.15 -3.98 -14.00
C ALA A 22 -11.91 -4.91 -13.03
N ALA A 23 -11.53 -6.20 -13.00
CA ALA A 23 -12.10 -7.17 -12.08
C ALA A 23 -11.89 -6.77 -10.61
N ALA A 24 -10.69 -6.32 -10.23
CA ALA A 24 -10.42 -5.88 -8.86
C ALA A 24 -11.28 -4.66 -8.47
N ARG A 25 -11.44 -3.69 -9.38
CA ARG A 25 -12.31 -2.52 -9.14
C ARG A 25 -13.77 -2.92 -8.96
N ILE A 26 -14.28 -3.83 -9.80
CA ILE A 26 -15.67 -4.33 -9.72
C ILE A 26 -15.90 -5.07 -8.40
N SER A 27 -14.91 -5.81 -7.91
CA SER A 27 -14.94 -6.49 -6.62
C SER A 27 -14.76 -5.55 -5.41
N GLY A 28 -14.69 -4.23 -5.61
CA GLY A 28 -14.57 -3.26 -4.52
C GLY A 28 -13.18 -3.18 -3.89
N VAL A 29 -12.15 -3.67 -4.57
CA VAL A 29 -10.77 -3.66 -4.04
C VAL A 29 -10.27 -2.21 -3.92
N ASN A 30 -9.71 -1.87 -2.76
CA ASN A 30 -9.17 -0.55 -2.47
C ASN A 30 -7.64 -0.57 -2.47
N ALA A 31 -7.02 0.29 -3.28
CA ALA A 31 -5.57 0.41 -3.37
C ALA A 31 -4.91 0.81 -2.03
N SER A 32 -5.56 1.67 -1.24
CA SER A 32 -5.05 2.07 0.07
C SER A 32 -5.00 0.89 1.04
N GLN A 33 -6.05 0.04 1.01
CA GLN A 33 -6.09 -1.17 1.83
C GLN A 33 -4.98 -2.14 1.44
N ILE A 34 -4.75 -2.36 0.14
CA ILE A 34 -3.65 -3.21 -0.33
C ILE A 34 -2.30 -2.72 0.20
N ILE A 35 -2.03 -1.42 0.11
CA ILE A 35 -0.76 -0.87 0.59
C ILE A 35 -0.63 -1.02 2.11
N SER A 36 -1.68 -0.72 2.87
CA SER A 36 -1.70 -0.92 4.32
C SER A 36 -1.44 -2.38 4.71
N ASP A 37 -2.14 -3.33 4.09
CA ASP A 37 -1.93 -4.76 4.35
C ASP A 37 -0.49 -5.17 4.04
N LEU A 38 0.07 -4.68 2.92
CA LEU A 38 1.43 -5.01 2.50
C LEU A 38 2.48 -4.48 3.48
N LEU A 39 2.27 -3.32 4.09
CA LEU A 39 3.17 -2.77 5.12
C LEU A 39 3.15 -3.57 6.43
N GLU A 40 2.07 -4.31 6.72
CA GLU A 40 2.01 -5.23 7.87
C GLU A 40 2.76 -6.54 7.60
N PHE A 41 2.76 -7.01 6.35
CA PHE A 41 3.39 -8.27 5.96
C PHE A 41 4.88 -8.16 5.60
N VAL A 42 5.35 -7.00 5.14
CA VAL A 42 6.76 -6.81 4.76
C VAL A 42 7.59 -6.48 6.01
N PRO A 43 8.54 -7.36 6.41
CA PRO A 43 9.37 -7.12 7.57
C PRO A 43 10.30 -5.93 7.34
N VAL A 44 10.49 -5.12 8.39
CA VAL A 44 11.50 -4.07 8.41
C VAL A 44 12.81 -4.65 8.96
N PRO A 45 13.93 -4.54 8.23
CA PRO A 45 15.24 -4.92 8.75
C PRO A 45 15.63 -4.07 9.97
N ILE A 46 16.17 -4.72 11.00
CA ILE A 46 16.78 -4.05 12.17
C ILE A 46 18.19 -3.55 11.86
#